data_AF-A0A7G9YF82-F1
#
_entry.id   AF-A0A7G9YF82-F1
#
_cell.length_a   1.000
_cell.length_b   1.000
_cell.length_c   1.000
_cell.angle_alpha   90.00
_cell.angle_beta   90.00
_cell.angle_gamma   90.00
#
_symmetry.space_group_name_H-M   'P 1'
#
loop_
_entity.id
_entity.type
_entity.pdbx_description
1 polymer ?
#
loop_
_entity_poly.entity_id
_entity_poly.type
_entity_poly.pdbx_seq_one_letter_code
_entity_poly.pdbx_strand_id
1 'polypeptide(L)'
;MSSPSYSFEEFSNDLGCTADGIFRRTVPPPCPECGVLMSRNGYNTYCKKYIGSIKMGRYICSFCGESLEEDRSFWEELKKGLFDVLDVFYHQLRFYNVPYKGISAIMKLVFPRGKTTIYNAFMESVEKTYIPPVDDKWNRSLRRTTSKNRWNQRIFA
;
A
#
# COMPACT_ATOMS: atom_id res chain seq x y z
N MET A 1 13.14 13.99 -4.67
CA MET A 1 12.03 13.03 -4.51
C MET A 1 11.95 12.26 -5.80
N SER A 2 12.34 10.99 -5.80
CA SER A 2 12.28 10.14 -6.99
C SER A 2 10.83 9.78 -7.24
N SER A 3 10.31 10.10 -8.42
CA SER A 3 8.96 9.67 -8.84
C SER A 3 8.92 8.14 -8.85
N PRO A 4 7.88 7.49 -8.28
CA PRO A 4 7.71 6.06 -8.44
C PRO A 4 7.33 5.78 -9.90
N SER A 5 8.28 5.31 -10.70
CA SER A 5 7.98 4.79 -12.04
C SER A 5 7.50 3.34 -11.89
N TYR A 6 6.19 3.14 -11.73
CA TYR A 6 5.59 1.82 -11.88
C TYR A 6 5.53 1.50 -13.37
N SER A 7 6.58 0.86 -13.90
CA SER A 7 6.55 0.35 -15.27
C SER A 7 5.86 -1.01 -15.26
N PHE A 8 4.94 -1.23 -16.19
CA PHE A 8 4.36 -2.57 -16.43
C PHE A 8 5.39 -3.55 -17.00
N GLU A 9 6.62 -3.10 -17.27
CA GLU A 9 7.72 -3.88 -17.85
C GLU A 9 8.49 -4.69 -16.79
N GLU A 10 8.26 -4.47 -15.50
CA GLU A 10 8.85 -5.27 -14.42
C GLU A 10 8.15 -6.63 -14.22
N PHE A 11 7.05 -6.89 -14.90
CA PHE A 11 6.31 -8.14 -14.77
C PHE A 11 6.88 -9.22 -15.69
N SER A 12 6.98 -10.46 -15.17
CA SER A 12 7.54 -11.61 -15.88
C SER A 12 7.08 -11.65 -17.33
N ASN A 13 8.04 -11.65 -18.27
CA ASN A 13 7.82 -11.67 -19.72
C ASN A 13 6.92 -12.83 -20.19
N ASP A 14 6.70 -13.83 -19.33
CA ASP A 14 5.90 -15.01 -19.63
C ASP A 14 4.39 -14.80 -19.38
N LEU A 15 4.00 -13.76 -18.62
CA LEU A 15 2.61 -13.48 -18.26
C LEU A 15 1.93 -12.65 -19.37
N GLY A 16 0.86 -13.19 -19.95
CA GLY A 16 0.03 -12.51 -20.93
C GLY A 16 -1.38 -12.21 -20.39
N CYS A 17 -2.07 -11.31 -21.08
CA CYS A 17 -3.51 -11.09 -20.87
C CYS A 17 -4.27 -11.59 -22.11
N THR A 18 -5.24 -12.49 -21.91
CA THR A 18 -6.09 -12.97 -23.00
C THR A 18 -7.09 -11.88 -23.43
N ALA A 19 -7.71 -12.02 -24.62
CA ALA A 19 -8.75 -11.10 -25.09
C ALA A 19 -9.91 -10.94 -24.09
N ASP A 20 -10.21 -11.97 -23.31
CA ASP A 20 -11.25 -11.96 -22.25
C ASP A 20 -10.80 -11.32 -20.93
N GLY A 21 -9.60 -10.72 -20.91
CA GLY A 21 -9.02 -10.04 -19.76
C GLY A 21 -8.46 -10.98 -18.69
N ILE A 22 -7.97 -12.17 -19.08
CA ILE A 22 -7.47 -13.16 -18.13
C ILE A 22 -5.94 -13.16 -18.12
N PHE A 23 -5.38 -12.86 -16.96
CA PHE A 23 -3.94 -12.89 -16.70
C PHE A 23 -3.49 -14.32 -16.50
N ARG A 24 -2.58 -14.79 -17.37
CA ARG A 24 -2.01 -16.13 -17.31
C ARG A 24 -0.76 -16.25 -18.17
N ARG A 25 0.10 -17.22 -17.86
CA ARG A 25 1.28 -17.53 -18.67
C ARG A 25 0.89 -17.99 -20.07
N THR A 26 1.74 -17.64 -21.03
CA THR A 26 1.58 -18.07 -22.43
C THR A 26 1.66 -19.60 -22.52
N VAL A 27 2.66 -20.18 -21.87
CA VAL A 27 2.82 -21.64 -21.74
C VAL A 27 2.35 -22.06 -20.34
N PRO A 28 1.43 -23.05 -20.22
CA PRO A 28 1.02 -23.57 -18.92
C PRO A 28 2.21 -24.11 -18.11
N PRO A 29 2.18 -24.00 -16.78
CA PRO A 29 3.23 -24.55 -15.94
C PRO A 29 3.17 -26.09 -15.88
N PRO A 30 4.28 -26.76 -15.55
CA PRO A 30 4.27 -28.17 -15.17
C PRO A 30 3.59 -28.36 -13.81
N CYS A 31 2.92 -29.50 -13.63
CA CYS A 31 2.29 -29.86 -12.37
C CYS A 31 3.35 -30.00 -11.26
N PRO A 32 3.16 -29.39 -10.08
CA PRO A 32 4.13 -29.49 -8.98
C PRO A 32 4.30 -30.93 -8.46
N GLU A 33 3.26 -31.76 -8.58
CA GLU A 33 3.26 -33.13 -8.05
C GLU A 33 3.86 -34.17 -8.99
N CYS A 34 3.63 -34.04 -10.30
CA CYS A 34 3.99 -35.08 -11.28
C CYS A 34 4.77 -34.58 -12.49
N GLY A 35 5.03 -33.27 -12.58
CA GLY A 35 5.81 -32.65 -13.67
C GLY A 35 5.10 -32.58 -15.03
N VAL A 36 3.91 -33.18 -15.18
CA VAL A 36 3.13 -33.14 -16.43
C VAL A 36 2.64 -31.73 -16.70
N LEU A 37 2.73 -31.28 -17.95
CA LEU A 37 2.23 -29.97 -18.37
C LEU A 37 0.72 -29.85 -18.09
N MET A 38 0.33 -28.79 -17.39
CA MET A 38 -1.07 -28.61 -16.99
C MET A 38 -1.93 -28.04 -18.14
N SER A 39 -3.22 -28.34 -18.12
CA SER A 39 -4.21 -27.77 -19.04
C SER A 39 -4.85 -26.52 -18.45
N ARG A 40 -5.18 -25.52 -19.29
CA ARG A 40 -5.94 -24.34 -18.87
C ARG A 40 -7.35 -24.74 -18.45
N ASN A 41 -7.78 -24.34 -17.26
CA ASN A 41 -9.07 -24.72 -16.68
C ASN A 41 -9.79 -23.52 -16.04
N GLY A 42 -10.19 -22.57 -16.88
CA GLY A 42 -10.95 -21.39 -16.44
C GLY A 42 -10.09 -20.31 -15.77
N TYR A 43 -10.69 -19.63 -14.79
CA TYR A 43 -10.11 -18.51 -14.05
C TYR A 43 -10.85 -18.24 -12.73
N ASN A 44 -10.18 -17.56 -11.80
CA ASN A 44 -10.81 -16.95 -10.63
C ASN A 44 -10.84 -15.42 -10.77
N THR A 45 -11.87 -14.78 -10.24
CA THR A 45 -12.02 -13.32 -10.30
C THR A 45 -11.74 -12.71 -8.94
N TYR A 46 -10.82 -11.76 -8.89
CA TYR A 46 -10.50 -10.98 -7.69
C TYR A 46 -11.00 -9.56 -7.87
N CYS A 47 -11.88 -9.12 -6.97
CA CYS A 47 -12.45 -7.78 -6.99
C CYS A 47 -11.97 -6.97 -5.79
N LYS A 48 -11.54 -5.74 -6.05
CA LYS A 48 -11.32 -4.73 -5.01
C LYS A 48 -12.20 -3.53 -5.31
N LYS A 49 -13.12 -3.25 -4.39
CA LYS A 49 -14.10 -2.16 -4.51
C LYS A 49 -13.40 -0.85 -4.87
N TYR A 50 -13.94 -0.14 -5.86
CA TYR A 50 -13.46 1.14 -6.40
C TYR A 50 -12.10 1.10 -7.11
N ILE A 51 -11.43 -0.05 -7.20
CA ILE A 51 -10.20 -0.22 -7.99
C ILE A 51 -10.52 -0.97 -9.28
N GLY A 52 -11.18 -2.12 -9.15
CA GLY A 52 -11.53 -2.96 -10.28
C GLY A 52 -11.54 -4.44 -9.94
N SER A 53 -11.66 -5.25 -10.99
CA SER A 53 -11.56 -6.69 -10.93
C SER A 53 -10.53 -7.19 -11.93
N ILE A 54 -9.87 -8.29 -11.56
CA ILE A 54 -8.94 -9.01 -12.43
C ILE A 54 -9.35 -10.47 -12.48
N LYS A 55 -9.00 -11.15 -13.57
CA LYS A 55 -9.19 -12.59 -13.71
C LYS A 55 -7.82 -13.26 -13.73
N MET A 56 -7.60 -14.21 -12.82
CA MET A 56 -6.39 -15.02 -12.76
C MET A 56 -6.63 -16.39 -13.37
N GLY A 57 -5.77 -16.79 -14.30
CA GLY A 57 -5.85 -18.08 -14.96
C GLY A 57 -5.73 -19.23 -13.98
N ARG A 58 -6.45 -20.32 -14.28
CA ARG A 58 -6.34 -21.59 -13.56
C ARG A 58 -5.88 -22.70 -14.48
N TYR A 59 -5.26 -23.69 -13.87
CA TYR A 59 -4.76 -24.89 -14.52
C TYR A 59 -5.20 -26.13 -13.77
N ILE A 60 -5.31 -27.24 -14.49
CA ILE A 60 -5.55 -28.57 -13.93
C ILE A 60 -4.61 -29.57 -14.56
N CYS A 61 -4.01 -30.43 -13.75
CA CYS A 61 -3.23 -31.55 -14.22
C CYS A 61 -4.18 -32.65 -14.72
N SER A 62 -4.04 -33.05 -15.98
CA SER A 62 -4.84 -34.15 -16.56
C SER A 62 -4.48 -35.52 -15.99
N PHE A 63 -3.30 -35.66 -15.37
CA PHE A 63 -2.83 -36.93 -14.82
C PHE A 63 -3.26 -37.13 -13.36
N CYS A 64 -2.93 -36.20 -12.47
CA CYS A 64 -3.23 -36.33 -11.04
C CYS A 64 -4.44 -35.50 -10.56
N GLY A 65 -5.01 -34.65 -11.42
CA GLY A 65 -6.15 -33.80 -11.06
C GLY A 65 -5.80 -32.55 -10.26
N GLU A 66 -4.53 -32.34 -9.91
CA GLU A 66 -4.08 -31.19 -9.11
C GLU A 66 -4.40 -29.86 -9.81
N SER A 67 -4.80 -28.85 -9.04
CA SER A 67 -5.21 -27.55 -9.59
C SER A 67 -4.27 -26.44 -9.14
N LEU A 68 -3.88 -25.59 -10.08
CA LEU A 68 -2.98 -24.46 -9.82
C LEU A 68 -3.63 -23.17 -10.31
N GLU A 69 -3.47 -22.10 -9.54
CA GLU A 69 -3.83 -20.75 -9.96
C GLU A 69 -2.56 -19.96 -10.28
N GLU A 70 -2.68 -19.05 -11.24
CA GLU A 70 -1.64 -18.06 -11.48
C GLU A 70 -1.35 -17.21 -10.25
N ASP A 71 -0.08 -16.84 -10.15
CA ASP A 71 0.35 -15.94 -9.10
C ASP A 71 -0.31 -14.56 -9.25
N ARG A 72 -0.74 -14.03 -8.11
CA ARG A 72 -1.44 -12.74 -8.02
C ARG A 72 -0.57 -11.65 -7.40
N SER A 73 0.72 -11.89 -7.21
CA SER A 73 1.67 -10.92 -6.65
C SER A 73 1.57 -9.56 -7.35
N PHE A 74 1.50 -9.54 -8.69
CA PHE A 74 1.39 -8.30 -9.46
C PHE A 74 0.18 -7.46 -9.04
N TRP A 75 -0.96 -8.10 -8.73
CA TRP A 75 -2.15 -7.39 -8.29
C TRP A 75 -2.00 -6.85 -6.88
N GLU A 76 -1.34 -7.61 -6.01
CA GLU A 76 -1.00 -7.16 -4.67
C GLU A 76 -0.03 -5.98 -4.71
N GLU A 77 0.96 -6.01 -5.59
CA GLU A 77 1.92 -4.93 -5.82
C GLU A 77 1.26 -3.68 -6.41
N LEU A 78 0.39 -3.83 -7.41
CA LEU A 78 -0.36 -2.71 -7.99
C LEU A 78 -1.26 -2.05 -6.95
N LYS A 79 -1.96 -2.84 -6.12
CA LYS A 79 -2.74 -2.30 -4.99
C LYS A 79 -1.85 -1.59 -3.99
N LYS A 80 -0.71 -2.19 -3.64
CA LYS A 80 0.25 -1.61 -2.70
C LYS A 80 0.73 -0.24 -3.20
N GLY A 81 1.16 -0.15 -4.46
CA GLY A 81 1.61 1.11 -5.05
C GLY A 81 0.54 2.20 -5.07
N LEU A 82 -0.72 1.85 -5.37
CA LEU A 82 -1.83 2.79 -5.24
C LEU A 82 -2.00 3.29 -3.80
N PHE A 83 -1.95 2.41 -2.81
CA PHE A 83 -2.11 2.79 -1.41
C PHE A 83 -0.92 3.61 -0.89
N ASP A 84 0.30 3.32 -1.33
CA ASP A 84 1.49 4.11 -0.99
C ASP A 84 1.34 5.57 -1.47
N VAL A 85 0.82 5.78 -2.69
CA VAL A 85 0.53 7.12 -3.21
C VAL A 85 -0.57 7.82 -2.39
N LEU A 86 -1.62 7.08 -2.00
CA LEU A 86 -2.68 7.63 -1.16
C LEU A 86 -2.16 8.04 0.22
N ASP A 87 -1.22 7.30 0.81
CA ASP A 87 -0.62 7.65 2.09
C ASP A 87 0.16 8.97 2.00
N VAL A 88 0.99 9.14 0.96
CA VAL A 88 1.67 10.42 0.70
C VAL A 88 0.67 11.56 0.53
N PHE A 89 -0.43 11.32 -0.19
CA PHE A 89 -1.51 12.31 -0.36
C PHE A 89 -2.16 12.69 0.98
N TYR A 90 -2.43 11.71 1.85
CA TYR A 90 -2.96 11.96 3.19
C TYR A 90 -2.00 12.77 4.05
N HIS A 91 -0.70 12.44 4.03
CA HIS A 91 0.34 13.19 4.71
C HIS A 91 0.37 14.65 4.28
N GLN A 92 0.34 14.92 2.98
CA GLN A 92 0.36 16.29 2.46
C GLN A 92 -0.86 17.10 2.92
N LEU A 93 -2.05 16.50 2.92
CA LEU A 93 -3.26 17.15 3.41
C LEU A 93 -3.22 17.40 4.93
N ARG A 94 -2.65 16.47 5.69
CA ARG A 94 -2.45 16.64 7.14
C ARG A 94 -1.42 17.71 7.46
N PHE A 95 -0.38 17.86 6.65
CA PHE A 95 0.59 18.95 6.74
C PHE A 95 -0.10 20.33 6.59
N TYR A 96 -1.05 20.45 5.65
CA TYR A 96 -1.89 21.64 5.51
C TYR A 96 -3.07 21.72 6.50
N ASN A 97 -3.02 20.97 7.60
CA ASN A 97 -4.03 20.94 8.66
C ASN A 97 -5.46 20.58 8.21
N VAL A 98 -5.63 19.94 7.05
CA VAL A 98 -6.96 19.51 6.58
C VAL A 98 -7.50 18.43 7.51
N PRO A 99 -8.68 18.61 8.15
CA PRO A 99 -9.22 17.62 9.07
C PRO A 99 -9.57 16.33 8.32
N TYR A 100 -9.45 15.16 8.97
CA TYR A 100 -9.76 13.87 8.34
C TYR A 100 -11.17 13.78 7.72
N LYS A 101 -12.15 14.52 8.26
CA LYS A 101 -13.49 14.65 7.67
C LYS A 101 -13.44 15.37 6.31
N GLY A 102 -12.63 16.43 6.21
CA GLY A 102 -12.37 17.15 4.97
C GLY A 102 -11.60 16.27 3.96
N ILE A 103 -10.58 15.54 4.39
CA ILE A 103 -9.87 14.58 3.53
C ILE A 103 -10.84 13.52 3.00
N SER A 104 -11.71 12.97 3.85
CA SER A 104 -12.74 12.01 3.44
C SER A 104 -13.71 12.62 2.42
N ALA A 105 -14.09 13.90 2.56
CA ALA A 105 -14.92 14.59 1.58
C ALA A 105 -14.22 14.75 0.21
N ILE A 106 -12.93 15.08 0.18
CA ILE A 106 -12.12 15.11 -1.05
C ILE A 106 -12.03 13.70 -1.65
N MET A 107 -11.74 12.70 -0.83
CA MET A 107 -11.59 11.31 -1.28
C MET A 107 -12.89 10.73 -1.85
N LYS A 108 -14.08 11.21 -1.47
CA LYS A 108 -15.33 10.79 -2.12
C LYS A 108 -15.35 11.07 -3.63
N LEU A 109 -14.61 12.07 -4.10
CA LEU A 109 -14.53 12.44 -5.51
C LEU A 109 -13.51 11.59 -6.30
N VAL A 110 -12.47 11.10 -5.62
CA VAL A 110 -11.34 10.40 -6.25
C VAL A 110 -11.44 8.90 -6.03
N PHE A 111 -11.46 8.49 -4.76
CA PHE A 111 -11.49 7.09 -4.32
C PHE A 111 -12.15 7.01 -2.95
N PRO A 112 -13.46 6.66 -2.88
CA PRO A 112 -14.24 6.79 -1.65
C PRO A 112 -13.62 6.06 -0.44
N ARG A 113 -13.21 6.85 0.54
CA ARG A 113 -12.60 6.39 1.80
C ARG A 113 -13.23 7.09 2.99
N GLY A 114 -13.53 6.31 4.02
CA GLY A 114 -14.07 6.83 5.28
C GLY A 114 -12.99 7.54 6.10
N LYS A 115 -13.41 8.50 6.92
CA LYS A 115 -12.56 9.24 7.87
C LYS A 115 -11.67 8.30 8.72
N THR A 116 -12.26 7.25 9.28
CA THR A 116 -11.56 6.28 10.15
C THR A 116 -10.47 5.54 9.40
N THR A 117 -10.74 5.14 8.15
CA THR A 117 -9.77 4.46 7.31
C THR A 117 -8.57 5.32 6.97
N ILE A 118 -8.81 6.60 6.66
CA ILE A 118 -7.75 7.58 6.39
C ILE A 118 -6.91 7.83 7.66
N TYR A 119 -7.56 7.95 8.81
CA TYR A 119 -6.87 8.10 10.10
C TYR A 119 -5.95 6.91 10.38
N ASN A 120 -6.45 5.67 10.27
CA ASN A 120 -5.65 4.48 10.55
C ASN A 120 -4.45 4.38 9.60
N ALA A 121 -4.64 4.62 8.30
CA ALA A 121 -3.55 4.59 7.32
C ALA A 121 -2.47 5.65 7.64
N PHE A 122 -2.90 6.88 7.97
CA PHE A 122 -1.98 7.92 8.40
C PHE A 122 -1.20 7.54 9.67
N MET A 123 -1.88 7.04 10.70
CA MET A 123 -1.24 6.66 11.96
C MET A 123 -0.25 5.51 11.76
N GLU A 124 -0.63 4.47 11.02
CA GLU A 124 0.26 3.36 10.68
C GLU A 124 1.51 3.83 9.93
N SER A 125 1.36 4.83 9.07
CA SER A 125 2.48 5.44 8.34
C SER A 125 3.39 6.29 9.24
N VAL A 126 2.82 7.08 10.16
CA VAL A 126 3.59 7.85 11.14
C VAL A 126 4.34 6.94 12.12
N GLU A 127 3.70 5.86 12.60
CA GLU A 127 4.34 4.89 13.51
C GLU A 127 5.54 4.19 12.89
N LYS A 128 5.56 4.01 11.57
CA LYS A 128 6.70 3.47 10.81
C LYS A 128 7.82 4.49 10.59
N THR A 129 7.61 5.76 10.91
CA THR A 129 8.60 6.82 10.67
C THR A 129 9.63 6.82 11.81
N TYR A 130 10.90 6.64 11.47
CA TYR A 130 12.00 6.72 12.41
C TYR A 130 12.07 8.11 13.05
N ILE A 131 11.91 8.17 14.38
CA ILE A 131 12.14 9.39 15.16
C ILE A 131 13.60 9.34 15.63
N PRO A 132 14.50 10.20 15.11
CA PRO A 132 15.86 10.24 15.60
C PRO A 132 15.86 10.62 17.09
N PRO A 133 16.70 9.97 17.92
CA PRO A 133 16.82 10.34 19.32
C PRO A 133 17.21 11.82 19.42
N VAL A 134 16.50 12.55 20.28
CA VAL A 134 16.79 13.96 20.55
C VAL A 134 18.19 14.05 21.15
N ASP A 135 19.10 14.78 20.50
CA ASP A 135 20.44 15.01 21.03
C ASP A 135 20.33 15.91 22.28
N ASP A 136 20.55 15.34 23.46
CA ASP A 136 20.33 15.95 24.78
C ASP A 136 21.21 17.20 25.07
N LYS A 137 22.03 17.64 24.11
CA LYS A 137 22.89 18.82 24.23
C LYS A 137 22.12 20.10 24.54
N TRP A 138 20.88 20.26 24.07
CA TRP A 138 20.08 21.46 24.35
C TRP A 138 19.38 21.43 25.73
N ASN A 139 19.06 20.25 26.26
CA ASN A 139 18.40 20.10 27.57
C ASN A 139 19.30 20.44 28.77
N ARG A 140 20.64 20.48 28.57
CA ARG A 140 21.60 20.87 29.60
C ARG A 140 21.72 22.39 29.77
N SER A 141 21.40 23.16 28.73
CA SER A 141 21.45 24.63 28.78
C SER A 141 20.24 25.23 29.51
N LEU A 142 19.05 24.66 29.31
CA LEU A 142 17.81 25.09 29.98
C LEU A 142 17.78 24.77 31.49
N ARG A 143 18.52 23.75 31.95
CA ARG A 143 18.69 23.47 33.39
C ARG A 143 19.71 24.38 34.09
N ARG A 144 20.61 25.03 33.33
CA ARG A 144 21.59 25.99 33.89
C ARG A 144 21.04 27.41 33.98
N THR A 145 20.08 27.78 33.14
CA THR A 145 19.43 29.10 33.19
C THR A 145 18.30 29.18 34.21
N THR A 146 17.69 28.04 34.59
CA THR A 146 16.60 28.00 35.58
C THR A 146 17.05 28.04 37.04
N SER A 147 18.36 27.96 37.33
CA SER A 147 18.87 28.10 38.71
C SER A 147 19.29 29.53 39.11
N LYS A 148 19.17 30.53 38.22
CA LYS A 148 19.66 31.90 38.50
C LYS A 148 18.62 33.03 38.49
N ASN A 149 17.38 32.80 38.04
CA ASN A 149 16.35 33.85 38.11
C ASN A 149 15.20 33.42 39.03
N ARG A 150 15.49 33.45 40.33
CA ARG A 150 14.51 33.31 41.41
C ARG A 150 14.06 34.69 41.89
N TRP A 151 13.52 35.56 41.03
CA TRP A 151 12.80 36.78 41.46
C TRP A 151 11.80 37.24 40.38
N ASN A 152 10.61 37.66 40.85
CA ASN A 152 9.44 38.26 40.18
C ASN A 152 8.47 37.28 39.48
N GLN A 153 7.42 36.80 40.14
CA GLN A 153 6.12 37.45 40.41
C GLN A 153 5.30 37.85 39.17
N ARG A 154 4.13 37.20 39.08
CA ARG A 154 2.79 37.71 38.72
C ARG A 154 2.58 38.36 37.35
N ILE A 155 1.54 37.85 36.66
CA ILE A 155 0.38 38.53 36.04
C ILE A 155 -0.44 37.37 35.40
N PHE A 156 -1.54 36.88 36.02
CA PHE A 156 -2.96 37.16 35.68
C PHE A 156 -3.21 37.26 34.16
N ALA A 157 -4.16 36.60 33.51
CA ALA A 157 -5.35 35.84 33.87
C ALA A 157 -5.74 34.99 32.65
#